data_AF-A0A382I8M4-F1
#
_entry.id   AF-A0A382I8M4-F1
#
_cell.length_a   1.000
_cell.length_b   1.000
_cell.length_c   1.000
_cell.angle_alpha   90.00
_cell.angle_beta   90.00
_cell.angle_gamma   90.00
#
_symmetry.space_group_name_H-M   'P 1'
#
loop_
_entity.id
_entity.type
_entity.pdbx_description
1 polymer ?
#
loop_
_entity_poly.entity_id
_entity_poly.type
_entity_poly.pdbx_seq_one_letter_code
_entity_poly.pdbx_strand_id
1 'polypeptide(L)' 'MTAPRTRATSSHWGAFKVTTRDGRITAVSPFEADCDPPQISAVLPEAVHHRSRVAR' A
#
# COMPACT_ATOMS: atom_id res chain seq x y z
N MET A 1 6.99 18.11 -7.67
CA MET A 1 6.15 17.26 -6.80
C MET A 1 4.94 16.83 -7.60
N THR A 2 4.82 15.54 -7.91
CA THR A 2 3.67 14.99 -8.63
C THR A 2 2.47 14.84 -7.70
N ALA A 3 1.26 15.00 -8.23
CA ALA A 3 0.04 14.75 -7.49
C ALA A 3 -0.04 13.29 -7.00
N PRO A 4 -0.61 13.01 -5.81
CA PRO A 4 -0.81 11.65 -5.35
C PRO A 4 -1.72 10.86 -6.31
N ARG A 5 -1.45 9.57 -6.48
CA ARG A 5 -2.25 8.66 -7.32
C ARG A 5 -2.65 7.45 -6.51
N THR A 6 -3.94 7.12 -6.52
CA THR A 6 -4.51 5.95 -5.84
C THR A 6 -4.92 4.88 -6.84
N ARG A 7 -4.57 3.62 -6.56
CA ARG A 7 -4.91 2.45 -7.39
C ARG A 7 -5.33 1.27 -6.51
N ALA A 8 -6.25 0.45 -7.00
CA ALA A 8 -6.58 -0.82 -6.36
C ALA A 8 -5.56 -1.90 -6.74
N THR A 9 -5.27 -2.79 -5.79
CA THR A 9 -4.46 -4.00 -5.97
C THR A 9 -4.87 -5.05 -4.93
N SER A 10 -4.24 -6.21 -4.95
CA SER A 10 -4.51 -7.29 -3.99
C SER A 10 -3.24 -8.00 -3.56
N SER A 11 -3.34 -8.71 -2.45
CA SER A 11 -2.30 -9.60 -1.93
C SER A 11 -2.95 -10.85 -1.32
N HIS A 12 -2.16 -11.67 -0.63
CA HIS A 12 -2.67 -12.78 0.17
C HIS A 12 -3.50 -12.33 1.40
N TRP A 13 -3.46 -11.05 1.75
CA TRP A 13 -4.33 -10.42 2.76
C TRP A 13 -5.52 -9.68 2.15
N GLY A 14 -5.95 -10.02 0.94
CA GLY A 14 -7.11 -9.37 0.32
C GLY A 14 -6.79 -8.11 -0.49
N ALA A 15 -7.85 -7.38 -0.84
CA ALA A 15 -7.80 -6.21 -1.72
C ALA A 15 -7.67 -4.90 -0.94
N PHE A 16 -6.92 -3.95 -1.49
CA PHE A 16 -6.74 -2.63 -0.89
C PHE A 16 -6.35 -1.59 -1.94
N LYS A 17 -6.42 -0.32 -1.55
CA LYS A 17 -5.97 0.80 -2.35
C LYS A 17 -4.60 1.28 -1.90
N VAL A 18 -3.72 1.52 -2.86
CA VAL A 18 -2.36 2.05 -2.63
C VAL A 18 -2.31 3.47 -3.16
N THR A 19 -1.88 4.40 -2.31
CA THR A 19 -1.54 5.77 -2.71
C THR A 19 -0.04 5.89 -2.93
N THR A 20 0.31 6.45 -4.09
CA THR A 20 1.70 6.73 -4.48
C THR A 20 1.91 8.21 -4.72
N ARG A 21 3.10 8.70 -4.39
CA ARG A 21 3.55 10.06 -4.68
C ARG A 21 5.03 10.02 -5.05
N ASP A 22 5.42 10.69 -6.14
CA ASP A 22 6.81 10.76 -6.60
C ASP A 22 7.48 9.36 -6.70
N GLY A 23 6.73 8.35 -7.20
CA GLY A 23 7.20 6.96 -7.36
C GLY A 23 7.26 6.14 -6.07
N ARG A 24 6.85 6.70 -4.93
CA ARG A 24 6.89 6.04 -3.62
C ARG A 24 5.49 5.70 -3.12
N ILE A 25 5.30 4.50 -2.56
CA ILE A 25 4.09 4.15 -1.81
C ILE A 25 4.09 4.93 -0.50
N THR A 26 3.02 5.69 -0.24
CA THR A 26 2.90 6.57 0.94
C THR A 26 1.78 6.17 1.88
N ALA A 27 0.74 5.48 1.39
CA ALA A 27 -0.38 5.03 2.21
C ALA A 27 -1.09 3.83 1.58
N VAL A 28 -1.82 3.09 2.42
CA VAL A 28 -2.76 2.05 2.03
C VAL A 28 -4.09 2.32 2.72
N SER A 29 -5.20 2.07 2.03
CA SER A 29 -6.55 2.12 2.59
C SER A 29 -7.35 0.86 2.22
N PRO A 30 -8.35 0.48 3.03
CA PRO A 30 -9.25 -0.63 2.71
C PRO A 30 -9.89 -0.50 1.32
N PHE A 31 -10.26 -1.64 0.75
CA PHE A 31 -11.08 -1.69 -0.45
C PHE A 31 -12.57 -1.60 -0.09
N GLU A 32 -13.35 -0.78 -0.80
CA GLU A 32 -14.71 -0.41 -0.38
C GLU A 32 -15.69 -1.58 -0.32
N ALA A 33 -15.45 -2.63 -1.11
CA ALA A 33 -16.32 -3.81 -1.14
C ALA A 33 -15.96 -4.86 -0.08
N ASP A 34 -14.90 -4.65 0.70
CA ASP A 34 -14.51 -5.54 1.79
C ASP A 34 -15.19 -5.10 3.09
N CYS A 35 -16.09 -5.93 3.61
CA CYS A 35 -16.86 -5.65 4.83
C CYS A 35 -16.05 -5.83 6.11
N ASP A 36 -14.92 -6.55 6.06
CA ASP A 36 -14.05 -6.82 7.21
C ASP A 36 -12.57 -6.79 6.80
N PRO A 37 -12.05 -5.60 6.44
CA PRO A 37 -10.74 -5.49 5.81
C PRO A 37 -9.61 -5.76 6.82
N PRO A 38 -8.65 -6.63 6.48
CA PRO A 38 -7.55 -6.93 7.39
C PRO A 38 -6.60 -5.75 7.52
N GLN A 39 -6.22 -5.44 8.75
CA GLN A 39 -5.39 -4.27 9.07
C GLN A 39 -3.92 -4.40 8.63
N ILE A 40 -3.46 -5.62 8.36
CA ILE A 40 -2.05 -5.89 8.01
C ILE A 40 -1.59 -5.17 6.73
N SER A 41 -2.51 -4.89 5.80
CA SER A 41 -2.18 -4.16 4.56
C SER A 41 -1.61 -2.75 4.82
N ALA A 42 -1.91 -2.16 5.99
CA ALA A 42 -1.41 -0.85 6.39
C ALA A 42 0.12 -0.80 6.58
N VAL A 43 0.78 -1.96 6.82
CA VAL A 43 2.25 -2.01 7.01
C VAL A 43 3.02 -1.88 5.70
N LEU A 44 2.34 -1.95 4.55
CA LEU A 44 2.98 -2.01 3.23
C LEU A 44 3.98 -0.86 2.97
N PRO A 45 3.68 0.43 3.27
CA PRO A 45 4.64 1.51 3.06
C PRO A 45 5.93 1.31 3.87
N GLU A 46 5.83 0.84 5.12
CA GLU A 46 7.00 0.57 5.94
C GLU A 46 7.78 -0.65 5.42
N ALA A 47 7.09 -1.74 5.10
CA ALA A 47 7.70 -2.98 4.67
C ALA A 47 8.54 -2.83 3.38
N VAL A 48 7.99 -2.15 2.36
CA VAL A 48 8.68 -2.02 1.07
C VAL A 48 9.87 -1.05 1.14
N HIS A 49 9.86 -0.12 2.09
CA HIS A 49 10.90 0.89 2.28
C HIS A 49 11.76 0.65 3.52
N HIS A 50 11.63 -0.51 4.15
CA HIS A 50 12.32 -0.82 5.40
C HIS A 50 13.85 -0.84 5.19
N ARG A 51 14.61 -0.46 6.22
CA ARG A 51 16.09 -0.42 6.17
C ARG A 51 16.75 -1.77 5.85
N SER A 52 16.08 -2.88 6.18
CA SER A 52 16.56 -4.24 5.90
C SER A 52 16.20 -4.74 4.51
N ARG A 53 15.57 -3.90 3.67
CA ARG A 53 15.28 -4.24 2.27
C ARG A 53 16.61 -4.54 1.57
N VAL A 54 16.71 -5.72 0.96
CA VAL A 54 17.86 -6.07 0.11
C VAL A 54 17.87 -5.11 -1.09
N ALA A 55 18.89 -4.24 -1.11
CA ALA A 55 19.17 -3.37 -2.23
C ALA A 55 19.80 -4.18 -3.37
N ARG A 56 19.67 -3.68 -4.60
CA ARG A 56 20.22 -4.30 -5.81
C ARG A 56 21.74 -4.17 -5.85
#